data_AF-A1SJ80-F1
#
_entry.id   AF-A1SJ80-F1
#
_cell.length_a   1.000
_cell.length_b   1.000
_cell.length_c   1.000
_cell.angle_alpha   90.00
_cell.angle_beta   90.00
_cell.angle_gamma   90.00
#
_symmetry.space_group_name_H-M   'P 1'
#
loop_
_entity.id
_entity.type
_entity.pdbx_description
1 polymer ?
#
loop_
_entity_poly.entity_id
_entity_poly.type
_entity_poly.pdbx_seq_one_letter_code
_entity_poly.pdbx_strand_id
1 'polypeptide(L)'
;MFEQLEGSRAVATAVARCRPAVIAAYPISPQTHIVEALSDFVRTGELRGCEYLMVESEFGAMSACIGASGVGARTYTATASQGLLFMAEALFNASGLGLPIVMTVANRAIGSPINIWNDQSDSMSQRDAGWVQLFAVSNQEAVDLHLQAFVLAERLSLPVMVCMDGFVLTHAVEAIDVPEQAQVDAFLPPFVPRQHLDPSDPITIGSMVGPEAFTEVRYLMHDQQLAALDELPRIQRDFHAEFGRDTGGLVRPYRTEDADVVVVALGSVLGGVNEVVDALREDGIAAGSLGITCFRPWPLDAVREALGSARQVVVVERAFSPGVGGIVGRDVRLALRGTVGGGPAVYDVVAGLGGRPVTRGSLRRLVDDVLAERLDPRGLHFLDLDHDLLARAGTPWRRTS
;
A
#
# COMPACT_ATOMS: atom_id res chain seq x y z
N MET A 1 7.95 5.53 -23.46
CA MET A 1 9.28 4.99 -23.85
C MET A 1 9.94 4.49 -22.58
N PHE A 2 10.59 3.32 -22.60
CA PHE A 2 11.27 2.82 -21.40
C PHE A 2 12.53 3.64 -21.07
N GLU A 3 12.64 4.08 -19.82
CA GLU A 3 13.79 4.78 -19.25
C GLU A 3 14.40 3.94 -18.13
N GLN A 4 15.73 3.97 -17.97
CA GLN A 4 16.42 3.32 -16.85
C GLN A 4 16.42 4.28 -15.66
N LEU A 5 15.53 4.05 -14.70
CA LEU A 5 15.31 4.95 -13.57
C LEU A 5 15.31 4.19 -12.25
N GLU A 6 15.87 4.83 -11.24
CA GLU A 6 15.64 4.45 -9.84
C GLU A 6 14.15 4.62 -9.50
N GLY A 7 13.56 3.66 -8.78
CA GLY A 7 12.14 3.67 -8.41
C GLY A 7 11.68 4.98 -7.77
N SER A 8 12.48 5.56 -6.85
CA SER A 8 12.16 6.87 -6.24
C SER A 8 12.09 8.00 -7.27
N ARG A 9 13.02 8.02 -8.23
CA ARG A 9 13.07 9.04 -9.29
C ARG A 9 11.91 8.87 -10.27
N ALA A 10 11.54 7.62 -10.56
CA ALA A 10 10.38 7.32 -11.40
C ALA A 10 9.07 7.79 -10.75
N VAL A 11 8.87 7.51 -9.45
CA VAL A 11 7.71 8.01 -8.68
C VAL A 11 7.71 9.54 -8.64
N ALA A 12 8.83 10.19 -8.35
CA ALA A 12 8.93 11.65 -8.37
C ALA A 12 8.55 12.24 -9.73
N THR A 13 8.98 11.60 -10.82
CA THR A 13 8.64 12.02 -12.19
C THR A 13 7.13 11.89 -12.43
N ALA A 14 6.54 10.74 -12.07
CA ALA A 14 5.11 10.51 -12.20
C ALA A 14 4.27 11.53 -11.40
N VAL A 15 4.65 11.79 -10.15
CA VAL A 15 4.00 12.79 -9.29
C VAL A 15 4.14 14.19 -9.88
N ALA A 16 5.31 14.57 -10.41
CA ALA A 16 5.48 15.85 -11.08
C ALA A 16 4.58 15.97 -12.32
N ARG A 17 4.37 14.88 -13.08
CA ARG A 17 3.42 14.86 -14.21
C ARG A 17 1.97 15.05 -13.75
N CYS A 18 1.61 14.59 -12.55
CA CYS A 18 0.29 14.85 -11.96
C CYS A 18 0.08 16.31 -11.53
N ARG A 19 1.11 17.17 -11.59
CA ARG A 19 1.05 18.61 -11.29
C ARG A 19 0.37 18.94 -9.94
N PRO A 20 0.83 18.40 -8.80
CA PRO A 20 0.42 18.92 -7.51
C PRO A 20 0.75 20.41 -7.44
N ALA A 21 -0.16 21.20 -6.85
CA ALA A 21 0.03 22.62 -6.62
C ALA A 21 0.79 22.88 -5.31
N VAL A 22 0.75 21.95 -4.35
CA VAL A 22 1.54 22.03 -3.12
C VAL A 22 2.16 20.67 -2.81
N ILE A 23 3.45 20.69 -2.50
CA ILE A 23 4.18 19.57 -1.93
C ILE A 23 4.75 20.03 -0.59
N ALA A 24 4.42 19.34 0.50
CA ALA A 24 5.03 19.58 1.81
C ALA A 24 5.77 18.34 2.27
N ALA A 25 7.05 18.46 2.64
CA ALA A 25 7.89 17.30 2.88
C ALA A 25 8.90 17.51 4.01
N TYR A 26 9.17 16.42 4.72
CA TYR A 26 10.26 16.28 5.67
C TYR A 26 11.08 15.03 5.31
N PRO A 27 12.42 15.11 5.24
CA PRO A 27 13.24 14.00 4.75
C PRO A 27 13.33 12.86 5.77
N ILE A 28 13.04 11.64 5.31
CA ILE A 28 13.24 10.41 6.08
C ILE A 28 13.56 9.25 5.13
N SER A 29 14.64 8.50 5.39
CA SER A 29 14.99 7.35 4.55
C SER A 29 13.89 6.28 4.61
N PRO A 30 13.54 5.57 3.53
CA PRO A 30 14.13 5.64 2.19
C PRO A 30 13.33 6.49 1.18
N GLN A 31 12.42 7.38 1.61
CA GLN A 31 11.67 8.23 0.67
C GLN A 31 12.44 9.47 0.20
N THR A 32 13.53 9.84 0.89
CA THR A 32 14.29 11.08 0.67
C THR A 32 14.57 11.40 -0.81
N HIS A 33 14.93 10.41 -1.64
CA HIS A 33 15.21 10.65 -3.07
C HIS A 33 13.97 11.14 -3.85
N ILE A 34 12.75 10.77 -3.42
CA ILE A 34 11.49 11.23 -4.03
C ILE A 34 11.33 12.73 -3.79
N VAL A 35 11.45 13.17 -2.53
CA VAL A 35 11.22 14.57 -2.14
C VAL A 35 12.35 15.49 -2.61
N GLU A 36 13.60 15.01 -2.65
CA GLU A 36 14.72 15.73 -3.26
C GLU A 36 14.51 15.95 -4.75
N ALA A 37 14.08 14.91 -5.49
CA ALA A 37 13.79 15.03 -6.92
C ALA A 37 12.65 16.01 -7.21
N LEU A 38 11.57 15.96 -6.42
CA LEU A 38 10.44 16.89 -6.56
C LEU A 38 10.86 18.34 -6.26
N SER A 39 11.66 18.55 -5.20
CA SER A 39 12.23 19.87 -4.88
C SER A 39 13.06 20.41 -6.04
N ASP A 40 13.89 19.55 -6.66
CA ASP A 40 14.66 19.92 -7.84
C ASP A 40 13.77 20.30 -9.02
N PHE A 41 12.72 19.52 -9.33
CA PHE A 41 11.80 19.84 -10.43
C PHE A 41 11.08 21.17 -10.24
N VAL A 42 10.72 21.52 -9.00
CA VAL A 42 10.15 22.84 -8.68
C VAL A 42 11.18 23.94 -8.88
N ARG A 43 12.39 23.74 -8.35
CA ARG A 43 13.51 24.70 -8.44
C ARG A 43 13.95 24.96 -9.89
N THR A 44 13.98 23.94 -10.74
CA THR A 44 14.37 24.06 -12.16
C THR A 44 13.22 24.56 -13.05
N GLY A 45 11.98 24.56 -12.55
CA GLY A 45 10.79 24.94 -13.31
C GLY A 45 10.28 23.85 -14.25
N GLU A 46 10.68 22.59 -14.04
CA GLU A 46 10.08 21.41 -14.68
C GLU A 46 8.68 21.13 -14.13
N LEU A 47 8.48 21.32 -12.82
CA LEU A 47 7.17 21.33 -12.16
C LEU A 47 6.74 22.78 -11.87
N ARG A 48 6.02 23.39 -12.81
CA ARG A 48 5.57 24.79 -12.71
C ARG A 48 4.28 24.92 -11.90
N GLY A 49 4.16 26.02 -11.16
CA GLY A 49 2.95 26.33 -10.38
C GLY A 49 2.78 25.47 -9.13
N CYS A 50 3.81 24.74 -8.72
CA CYS A 50 3.86 24.01 -7.46
C CYS A 50 4.66 24.81 -6.43
N GLU A 51 4.11 24.95 -5.23
CA GLU A 51 4.84 25.42 -4.06
C GLU A 51 5.43 24.23 -3.32
N TYR A 52 6.73 24.26 -3.03
CA TYR A 52 7.43 23.22 -2.28
C TYR A 52 7.78 23.71 -0.87
N LEU A 53 7.15 23.13 0.14
CA LEU A 53 7.30 23.51 1.54
C LEU A 53 8.26 22.58 2.27
N MET A 54 9.39 23.14 2.71
CA MET A 54 10.30 22.51 3.66
C MET A 54 9.80 22.77 5.09
N VAL A 55 9.18 21.77 5.69
CA VAL A 55 8.62 21.85 7.03
C VAL A 55 9.61 21.37 8.10
N GLU A 56 9.29 21.59 9.37
CA GLU A 56 10.13 21.20 10.51
C GLU A 56 9.96 19.73 10.92
N SER A 57 8.90 19.07 10.47
CA SER A 57 8.58 17.68 10.81
C SER A 57 7.54 17.05 9.88
N GLU A 58 7.36 15.72 9.96
CA GLU A 58 6.29 15.02 9.24
C GLU A 58 4.89 15.43 9.70
N PHE A 59 4.69 15.76 10.99
CA PHE A 59 3.43 16.34 11.45
C PHE A 59 3.14 17.67 10.75
N GLY A 60 4.15 18.54 10.64
CA GLY A 60 4.09 19.78 9.88
C GLY A 60 3.79 19.55 8.39
N ALA A 61 4.37 18.50 7.79
CA ALA A 61 4.15 18.16 6.38
C ALA A 61 2.68 17.82 6.12
N MET A 62 2.09 16.91 6.91
CA MET A 62 0.69 16.55 6.74
C MET A 62 -0.24 17.71 7.10
N SER A 63 0.09 18.52 8.12
CA SER A 63 -0.69 19.70 8.49
C SER A 63 -0.73 20.75 7.37
N ALA A 64 0.41 21.01 6.72
CA ALA A 64 0.49 21.88 5.55
C ALA A 64 -0.31 21.30 4.38
N CYS A 65 -0.28 19.97 4.19
CA CYS A 65 -1.08 19.32 3.16
C CYS A 65 -2.59 19.44 3.41
N ILE A 66 -3.04 19.31 4.66
CA ILE A 66 -4.43 19.53 5.06
C ILE A 66 -4.87 20.95 4.72
N GLY A 67 -4.07 21.96 5.08
CA GLY A 67 -4.36 23.36 4.76
C GLY A 67 -4.44 23.62 3.26
N ALA A 68 -3.46 23.11 2.49
CA ALA A 68 -3.41 23.26 1.04
C ALA A 68 -4.62 22.59 0.35
N SER A 69 -4.93 21.35 0.72
CA SER A 69 -6.08 20.64 0.17
C SER A 69 -7.40 21.32 0.55
N GLY A 70 -7.50 21.85 1.78
CA GLY A 70 -8.67 22.58 2.25
C GLY A 70 -8.96 23.89 1.49
N VAL A 71 -7.96 24.50 0.85
CA VAL A 71 -8.14 25.66 -0.06
C VAL A 71 -8.27 25.24 -1.53
N GLY A 72 -8.41 23.95 -1.82
CA GLY A 72 -8.66 23.42 -3.16
C GLY A 72 -7.42 23.08 -3.98
N ALA A 73 -6.23 22.99 -3.36
CA ALA A 73 -5.00 22.63 -4.06
C ALA A 73 -4.82 21.10 -4.17
N ARG A 74 -4.44 20.62 -5.37
CA ARG A 74 -3.93 19.24 -5.54
C ARG A 74 -2.65 19.11 -4.73
N THR A 75 -2.63 18.17 -3.78
CA THR A 75 -1.61 18.16 -2.73
C THR A 75 -0.93 16.81 -2.60
N TYR A 76 0.37 16.82 -2.32
CA TYR A 76 1.18 15.62 -2.19
C TYR A 76 2.22 15.68 -1.06
N THR A 77 2.55 14.52 -0.47
CA THR A 77 3.68 14.34 0.44
C THR A 77 4.28 12.94 0.32
N ALA A 78 5.42 12.70 0.95
CA ALA A 78 6.01 11.37 1.07
C ALA A 78 6.65 11.18 2.45
N THR A 79 6.52 9.98 3.02
CA THR A 79 7.07 9.64 4.34
C THR A 79 7.42 8.14 4.45
N ALA A 80 7.94 7.74 5.61
CA ALA A 80 8.26 6.35 5.96
C ALA A 80 8.32 6.17 7.48
N SER A 81 8.06 4.96 7.99
CA SER A 81 8.39 4.56 9.38
C SER A 81 7.97 5.59 10.45
N GLN A 82 8.94 6.13 11.19
CA GLN A 82 8.71 7.07 12.30
C GLN A 82 8.03 8.35 11.84
N GLY A 83 8.29 8.78 10.61
CA GLY A 83 7.66 9.95 10.04
C GLY A 83 6.16 9.75 9.84
N LEU A 84 5.76 8.57 9.36
CA LEU A 84 4.35 8.22 9.27
C LEU A 84 3.68 8.15 10.64
N LEU A 85 4.37 7.62 11.66
CA LEU A 85 3.88 7.62 13.04
C LEU A 85 3.73 9.04 13.58
N PHE A 86 4.63 9.96 13.22
CA PHE A 86 4.55 11.35 13.64
C PHE A 86 3.43 12.12 12.93
N MET A 87 2.90 11.60 11.82
CA MET A 87 1.68 12.10 11.16
C MET A 87 0.38 11.56 11.77
N ALA A 88 0.40 10.58 12.67
CA ALA A 88 -0.78 9.78 13.03
C ALA A 88 -2.05 10.59 13.30
N GLU A 89 -1.99 11.62 14.14
CA GLU A 89 -3.14 12.50 14.41
C GLU A 89 -3.64 13.22 13.15
N ALA A 90 -2.72 13.80 12.37
CA ALA A 90 -3.03 14.52 11.15
C ALA A 90 -3.65 13.60 10.07
N LEU A 91 -3.29 12.30 10.05
CA LEU A 91 -3.89 11.34 9.12
C LEU A 91 -5.41 11.18 9.34
N PHE A 92 -5.85 11.07 10.61
CA PHE A 92 -7.27 10.99 10.94
C PHE A 92 -8.02 12.28 10.61
N ASN A 93 -7.36 13.43 10.75
CA ASN A 93 -7.94 14.72 10.34
C ASN A 93 -8.08 14.80 8.81
N ALA A 94 -7.05 14.44 8.04
CA ALA A 94 -7.11 14.46 6.58
C ALA A 94 -8.26 13.61 6.02
N SER A 95 -8.46 12.40 6.57
CA SER A 95 -9.55 11.51 6.15
C SER A 95 -10.92 11.99 6.64
N GLY A 96 -11.03 12.40 7.91
CA GLY A 96 -12.28 12.89 8.49
C GLY A 96 -12.80 14.17 7.82
N LEU A 97 -11.89 14.99 7.28
CA LEU A 97 -12.22 16.19 6.50
C LEU A 97 -12.50 15.90 5.02
N GLY A 98 -12.32 14.65 4.55
CA GLY A 98 -12.53 14.27 3.15
C GLY A 98 -11.59 14.98 2.18
N LEU A 99 -10.31 15.12 2.55
CA LEU A 99 -9.33 15.87 1.77
C LEU A 99 -8.59 14.96 0.77
N PRO A 100 -8.60 15.27 -0.55
CA PRO A 100 -7.92 14.49 -1.56
C PRO A 100 -6.40 14.73 -1.54
N ILE A 101 -5.72 14.08 -0.61
CA ILE A 101 -4.26 14.12 -0.45
C ILE A 101 -3.68 12.77 -0.89
N VAL A 102 -2.69 12.79 -1.77
CA VAL A 102 -1.93 11.59 -2.16
C VAL A 102 -0.60 11.58 -1.41
N MET A 103 -0.26 10.45 -0.80
CA MET A 103 0.98 10.27 -0.06
C MET A 103 1.70 9.01 -0.49
N THR A 104 3.00 9.11 -0.79
CA THR A 104 3.85 7.92 -0.88
C THR A 104 4.30 7.48 0.51
N VAL A 105 4.09 6.21 0.82
CA VAL A 105 4.68 5.56 2.01
C VAL A 105 5.76 4.60 1.53
N ALA A 106 7.02 5.01 1.66
CA ALA A 106 8.16 4.14 1.39
C ALA A 106 8.35 3.18 2.58
N ASN A 107 7.61 2.06 2.56
CA ASN A 107 7.45 1.15 3.68
C ASN A 107 8.78 0.75 4.31
N ARG A 108 8.93 1.09 5.59
CA ARG A 108 10.12 0.88 6.38
C ARG A 108 9.75 0.43 7.79
N ALA A 109 10.57 -0.45 8.34
CA ALA A 109 10.46 -0.93 9.71
C ALA A 109 10.28 0.20 10.74
N ILE A 110 9.31 0.03 11.64
CA ILE A 110 9.17 0.86 12.85
C ILE A 110 10.33 0.55 13.80
N GLY A 111 10.89 1.59 14.42
CA GLY A 111 12.03 1.49 15.32
C GLY A 111 11.75 0.83 16.68
N SER A 112 12.84 0.68 17.44
CA SER A 112 13.00 -0.09 18.68
C SER A 112 13.20 -1.61 18.49
N PRO A 113 14.38 -2.04 17.97
CA PRO A 113 15.55 -1.22 17.60
C PRO A 113 15.38 -0.50 16.26
N ILE A 114 16.17 0.56 16.02
CA ILE A 114 16.11 1.28 14.74
C ILE A 114 16.42 0.35 13.57
N ASN A 115 15.62 0.43 12.52
CA ASN A 115 15.84 -0.28 11.28
C ASN A 115 15.39 0.60 10.10
N ILE A 116 16.29 0.81 9.14
CA ILE A 116 16.03 1.62 7.95
C ILE A 116 15.46 0.80 6.79
N TRP A 117 15.60 -0.53 6.87
CA TRP A 117 15.19 -1.44 5.82
C TRP A 117 13.69 -1.70 5.86
N ASN A 118 13.24 -2.36 4.81
CA ASN A 118 11.82 -2.51 4.54
C ASN A 118 11.18 -3.65 5.33
N ASP A 119 10.06 -3.28 5.91
CA ASP A 119 8.89 -4.10 6.20
C ASP A 119 7.67 -3.17 6.13
N GLN A 120 6.46 -3.67 6.35
CA GLN A 120 5.22 -2.90 6.15
C GLN A 120 4.60 -2.41 7.47
N SER A 121 5.33 -2.50 8.59
CA SER A 121 4.80 -2.18 9.93
C SER A 121 4.30 -0.74 10.07
N ASP A 122 4.87 0.19 9.30
CA ASP A 122 4.47 1.59 9.27
C ASP A 122 3.07 1.79 8.70
N SER A 123 2.83 1.49 7.43
CA SER A 123 1.50 1.58 6.80
C SER A 123 0.44 0.77 7.55
N MET A 124 0.82 -0.42 8.02
CA MET A 124 -0.08 -1.30 8.78
C MET A 124 -0.48 -0.74 10.13
N SER A 125 0.32 0.15 10.72
CA SER A 125 -0.04 0.84 11.97
C SER A 125 -1.07 1.94 11.75
N GLN A 126 -1.22 2.44 10.52
CA GLN A 126 -2.16 3.50 10.14
C GLN A 126 -3.38 3.00 9.34
N ARG A 127 -3.57 1.68 9.24
CA ARG A 127 -4.66 1.05 8.46
C ARG A 127 -6.08 1.48 8.82
N ASP A 128 -6.28 1.98 10.04
CA ASP A 128 -7.58 2.41 10.56
C ASP A 128 -7.76 3.94 10.50
N ALA A 129 -6.80 4.66 9.89
CA ALA A 129 -6.82 6.12 9.77
C ALA A 129 -7.80 6.65 8.69
N GLY A 130 -8.53 5.78 7.98
CA GLY A 130 -9.49 6.19 6.94
C GLY A 130 -8.83 6.60 5.61
N TRP A 131 -7.61 6.12 5.35
CA TRP A 131 -6.91 6.30 4.08
C TRP A 131 -7.06 5.04 3.22
N VAL A 132 -7.23 5.23 1.91
CA VAL A 132 -7.07 4.12 0.96
C VAL A 132 -5.59 3.73 0.94
N GLN A 133 -5.26 2.46 1.00
CA GLN A 133 -3.88 1.96 0.97
C GLN A 133 -3.68 1.04 -0.24
N LEU A 134 -2.86 1.50 -1.20
CA LEU A 134 -2.53 0.79 -2.43
C LEU A 134 -1.07 0.30 -2.38
N PHE A 135 -0.82 -0.99 -2.53
CA PHE A 135 0.52 -1.58 -2.46
C PHE A 135 1.07 -1.88 -3.85
N ALA A 136 2.20 -1.25 -4.20
CA ALA A 136 2.90 -1.49 -5.47
C ALA A 136 3.77 -2.74 -5.40
N VAL A 137 3.72 -3.58 -6.44
CA VAL A 137 4.55 -4.80 -6.53
C VAL A 137 5.84 -4.62 -7.34
N SER A 138 5.95 -3.52 -8.09
CA SER A 138 7.11 -3.18 -8.94
C SER A 138 7.28 -1.66 -9.05
N ASN A 139 8.42 -1.20 -9.58
CA ASN A 139 8.61 0.23 -9.84
C ASN A 139 7.68 0.77 -10.92
N GLN A 140 7.38 -0.04 -11.96
CA GLN A 140 6.39 0.33 -12.98
C GLN A 140 5.01 0.52 -12.35
N GLU A 141 4.57 -0.42 -11.52
CA GLU A 141 3.27 -0.30 -10.87
C GLU A 141 3.25 0.84 -9.86
N ALA A 142 4.37 1.13 -9.18
CA ALA A 142 4.46 2.30 -8.31
C ALA A 142 4.18 3.58 -9.10
N VAL A 143 4.77 3.77 -10.29
CA VAL A 143 4.46 4.90 -11.18
C VAL A 143 2.96 4.94 -11.54
N ASP A 144 2.42 3.82 -12.00
CA ASP A 144 1.05 3.74 -12.49
C ASP A 144 0.01 3.98 -11.38
N LEU A 145 0.26 3.47 -10.17
CA LEU A 145 -0.61 3.66 -9.00
C LEU A 145 -0.67 5.10 -8.53
N HIS A 146 0.39 5.92 -8.70
CA HIS A 146 0.32 7.34 -8.29
C HIS A 146 -0.68 8.12 -9.15
N LEU A 147 -0.74 7.85 -10.46
CA LEU A 147 -1.73 8.47 -11.35
C LEU A 147 -3.15 8.06 -10.94
N GLN A 148 -3.36 6.77 -10.71
CA GLN A 148 -4.65 6.23 -10.26
C GLN A 148 -5.07 6.76 -8.89
N ALA A 149 -4.11 6.94 -7.97
CA ALA A 149 -4.34 7.48 -6.64
C ALA A 149 -4.87 8.92 -6.68
N PHE A 150 -4.31 9.79 -7.53
CA PHE A 150 -4.85 11.15 -7.69
C PHE A 150 -6.28 11.13 -8.26
N VAL A 151 -6.54 10.31 -9.28
CA VAL A 151 -7.90 10.17 -9.85
C VAL A 151 -8.89 9.71 -8.77
N LEU A 152 -8.54 8.67 -8.00
CA LEU A 152 -9.40 8.15 -6.93
C LEU A 152 -9.64 9.20 -5.85
N ALA A 153 -8.56 9.84 -5.38
CA ALA A 153 -8.60 10.83 -4.30
C ALA A 153 -9.55 11.97 -4.67
N GLU A 154 -9.41 12.50 -5.89
CA GLU A 154 -10.19 13.65 -6.37
C GLU A 154 -11.65 13.29 -6.67
N ARG A 155 -11.92 12.10 -7.22
CA ARG A 155 -13.29 11.64 -7.51
C ARG A 155 -14.11 11.40 -6.24
N LEU A 156 -13.50 10.82 -5.21
CA LEU A 156 -14.21 10.43 -3.99
C LEU A 156 -14.04 11.40 -2.82
N SER A 157 -13.12 12.36 -2.92
CA SER A 157 -12.72 13.24 -1.81
C SER A 157 -12.25 12.42 -0.61
N LEU A 158 -11.24 11.57 -0.86
CA LEU A 158 -10.60 10.70 0.13
C LEU A 158 -9.08 10.79 -0.01
N PRO A 159 -8.34 10.64 1.09
CA PRO A 159 -6.90 10.59 1.01
C PRO A 159 -6.40 9.17 0.66
N VAL A 160 -5.29 9.08 -0.08
CA VAL A 160 -4.76 7.83 -0.64
C VAL A 160 -3.26 7.70 -0.33
N MET A 161 -2.87 6.56 0.26
CA MET A 161 -1.50 6.14 0.43
C MET A 161 -1.11 5.20 -0.71
N VAL A 162 -0.03 5.52 -1.41
CA VAL A 162 0.66 4.57 -2.29
C VAL A 162 1.86 4.01 -1.53
N CYS A 163 1.72 2.75 -1.11
CA CYS A 163 2.68 1.99 -0.34
C CYS A 163 3.68 1.30 -1.28
N MET A 164 4.96 1.57 -1.08
CA MET A 164 6.06 1.07 -1.90
C MET A 164 7.14 0.50 -0.99
N ASP A 165 7.56 -0.74 -1.21
CA ASP A 165 8.58 -1.39 -0.36
C ASP A 165 9.93 -0.66 -0.44
N GLY A 166 10.35 -0.06 0.67
CA GLY A 166 11.60 0.70 0.78
C GLY A 166 12.84 -0.12 0.43
N PHE A 167 13.84 0.51 -0.18
CA PHE A 167 15.06 -0.13 -0.73
C PHE A 167 14.81 -1.14 -1.86
N VAL A 168 13.89 -2.09 -1.69
CA VAL A 168 13.57 -3.11 -2.69
C VAL A 168 13.01 -2.48 -3.96
N LEU A 169 12.07 -1.54 -3.82
CA LEU A 169 11.55 -0.78 -4.95
C LEU A 169 12.19 0.60 -5.01
N THR A 170 12.22 1.33 -3.89
CA THR A 170 12.59 2.77 -3.93
C THR A 170 14.01 3.04 -4.44
N HIS A 171 14.94 2.09 -4.28
CA HIS A 171 16.35 2.25 -4.71
C HIS A 171 16.73 1.35 -5.89
N ALA A 172 15.83 0.46 -6.34
CA ALA A 172 16.10 -0.40 -7.48
C ALA A 172 16.05 0.43 -8.78
N VAL A 173 16.99 0.17 -9.68
CA VAL A 173 16.99 0.74 -11.03
C VAL A 173 16.42 -0.29 -12.00
N GLU A 174 15.36 0.09 -12.70
CA GLU A 174 14.66 -0.78 -13.66
C GLU A 174 14.32 0.00 -14.94
N ALA A 175 13.99 -0.74 -16.00
CA ALA A 175 13.39 -0.14 -17.19
C ALA A 175 11.91 0.17 -16.91
N ILE A 176 11.55 1.46 -16.92
CA ILE A 176 10.21 1.94 -16.57
C ILE A 176 9.65 2.76 -17.74
N ASP A 177 8.43 2.44 -18.16
CA ASP A 177 7.67 3.23 -19.11
C ASP A 177 6.96 4.36 -18.37
N VAL A 178 7.61 5.52 -18.33
CA VAL A 178 7.09 6.71 -17.66
C VAL A 178 6.05 7.38 -18.57
N PRO A 179 4.82 7.64 -18.08
CA PRO A 179 3.79 8.36 -18.83
C PRO A 179 4.25 9.73 -19.35
N GLU A 180 3.94 10.03 -20.61
CA GLU A 180 4.13 11.37 -21.15
C GLU A 180 3.13 12.36 -20.53
N GLN A 181 3.50 13.63 -20.41
CA GLN A 181 2.64 14.67 -19.81
C GLN A 181 1.25 14.73 -20.45
N ALA A 182 1.15 14.61 -21.78
CA ALA A 182 -0.13 14.69 -22.47
C ALA A 182 -1.07 13.53 -22.11
N GLN A 183 -0.53 12.33 -21.90
CA GLN A 183 -1.30 11.16 -21.46
C GLN A 183 -1.78 11.35 -20.02
N VAL A 184 -0.92 11.88 -19.14
CA VAL A 184 -1.31 12.21 -17.76
C VAL A 184 -2.38 13.29 -17.72
N ASP A 185 -2.26 14.34 -18.53
CA ASP A 185 -3.26 15.42 -18.60
C ASP A 185 -4.62 14.93 -19.13
N ALA A 186 -4.63 13.91 -20.00
CA ALA A 186 -5.86 13.28 -20.49
C ALA A 186 -6.51 12.38 -19.43
N PHE A 187 -5.70 11.62 -18.69
CA PHE A 187 -6.17 10.69 -17.66
C PHE A 187 -6.57 11.38 -16.35
N LEU A 188 -5.81 12.40 -15.94
CA LEU A 188 -5.98 13.19 -14.73
C LEU A 188 -6.19 14.67 -15.10
N PRO A 189 -7.44 15.09 -15.39
CA PRO A 189 -7.74 16.47 -15.74
C PRO A 189 -7.46 17.44 -14.58
N PRO A 190 -7.52 18.76 -14.81
CA PRO A 190 -7.37 19.76 -13.74
C PRO A 190 -8.31 19.49 -12.56
N PHE A 191 -7.76 19.53 -11.35
CA PHE A 191 -8.52 19.26 -10.13
C PHE A 191 -9.61 20.32 -9.91
N VAL A 192 -10.82 19.85 -9.64
CA VAL A 192 -11.96 20.69 -9.23
C VAL A 192 -12.40 20.21 -7.84
N PRO A 193 -12.12 20.99 -6.77
CA PRO A 193 -12.44 20.57 -5.41
C PRO A 193 -13.96 20.52 -5.19
N ARG A 194 -14.45 19.44 -4.57
CA ARG A 194 -15.86 19.32 -4.16
C ARG A 194 -16.23 20.32 -3.07
N GLN A 195 -15.29 20.58 -2.16
CA GLN A 195 -15.39 21.55 -1.08
C GLN A 195 -14.03 22.22 -0.90
N HIS A 196 -14.03 23.53 -0.71
CA HIS A 196 -12.82 24.31 -0.43
C HIS A 196 -13.17 25.60 0.30
N LEU A 197 -12.21 26.16 1.02
CA LEU A 197 -12.34 27.44 1.71
C LEU A 197 -12.18 28.59 0.73
N ASP A 198 -13.27 29.35 0.50
CA ASP A 198 -13.28 30.56 -0.32
C ASP A 198 -13.86 31.74 0.51
N PRO A 199 -13.14 32.86 0.68
CA PRO A 199 -13.67 34.05 1.35
C PRO A 199 -14.93 34.65 0.71
N SER A 200 -15.15 34.40 -0.59
CA SER A 200 -16.31 34.87 -1.35
C SER A 200 -17.54 33.96 -1.23
N ASP A 201 -17.34 32.68 -0.90
CA ASP A 201 -18.38 31.68 -0.59
C ASP A 201 -17.99 30.88 0.67
N PRO A 202 -18.08 31.49 1.86
CA PRO A 202 -17.45 30.94 3.06
C PRO A 202 -18.18 29.70 3.58
N ILE A 203 -17.41 28.64 3.79
CA ILE A 203 -17.85 27.41 4.47
C ILE A 203 -17.03 27.14 5.73
N THR A 204 -17.54 26.27 6.61
CA THR A 204 -16.80 25.76 7.76
C THR A 204 -16.43 24.30 7.52
N ILE A 205 -15.15 23.98 7.61
CA ILE A 205 -14.61 22.61 7.51
C ILE A 205 -14.05 22.24 8.89
N GLY A 206 -14.37 21.03 9.38
CA GLY A 206 -13.86 20.53 10.66
C GLY A 206 -14.50 21.14 11.90
N SER A 207 -15.79 21.48 11.84
CA SER A 207 -16.54 21.92 13.01
C SER A 207 -16.66 20.82 14.08
N MET A 208 -16.87 21.23 15.33
CA MET A 208 -17.22 20.30 16.40
C MET A 208 -18.60 19.69 16.13
N VAL A 209 -18.65 18.38 15.96
CA VAL A 209 -19.90 17.62 15.76
C VAL A 209 -20.29 16.95 17.06
N GLY A 210 -21.51 17.20 17.52
CA GLY A 210 -22.05 16.58 18.74
C GLY A 210 -22.52 15.13 18.53
N PRO A 211 -22.87 14.43 19.62
CA PRO A 211 -23.35 13.05 19.58
C PRO A 211 -24.59 12.83 18.69
N GLU A 212 -25.35 13.88 18.41
CA GLU A 212 -26.54 13.86 17.54
C GLU A 212 -26.26 13.60 16.06
N ALA A 213 -25.00 13.76 15.61
CA ALA A 213 -24.63 13.60 14.19
C ALA A 213 -23.27 12.91 13.97
N PHE A 214 -22.46 12.71 15.01
CA PHE A 214 -21.12 12.15 14.86
C PHE A 214 -21.15 10.73 14.27
N THR A 215 -22.15 9.92 14.64
CA THR A 215 -22.33 8.57 14.07
C THR A 215 -22.56 8.62 12.56
N GLU A 216 -23.41 9.52 12.08
CA GLU A 216 -23.72 9.73 10.67
C GLU A 216 -22.47 10.22 9.92
N VAL A 217 -21.69 11.14 10.49
CA VAL A 217 -20.41 11.59 9.91
C VAL A 217 -19.45 10.42 9.72
N ARG A 218 -19.34 9.52 10.71
CA ARG A 218 -18.51 8.32 10.61
C ARG A 218 -19.06 7.31 9.60
N TYR A 219 -20.38 7.20 9.46
CA TYR A 219 -21.00 6.37 8.43
C TYR A 219 -20.70 6.90 7.03
N LEU A 220 -20.76 8.22 6.80
CA LEU A 220 -20.42 8.81 5.51
C LEU A 220 -18.97 8.51 5.10
N MET A 221 -18.03 8.58 6.05
CA MET A 221 -16.64 8.18 5.81
C MET A 221 -16.53 6.68 5.44
N HIS A 222 -17.34 5.82 6.07
CA HIS A 222 -17.40 4.39 5.73
C HIS A 222 -17.98 4.16 4.32
N ASP A 223 -19.07 4.86 3.97
CA ASP A 223 -19.71 4.77 2.66
C ASP A 223 -18.76 5.20 1.53
N GLN A 224 -17.99 6.29 1.73
CA GLN A 224 -16.96 6.71 0.79
C GLN A 224 -15.86 5.64 0.61
N GLN A 225 -15.44 4.98 1.69
CA GLN A 225 -14.49 3.87 1.62
C GLN A 225 -15.06 2.70 0.82
N LEU A 226 -16.34 2.36 0.98
CA LEU A 226 -16.98 1.32 0.16
C LEU A 226 -17.05 1.72 -1.31
N ALA A 227 -17.34 2.99 -1.63
CA ALA A 227 -17.34 3.48 -3.00
C ALA A 227 -15.96 3.33 -3.69
N ALA A 228 -14.85 3.38 -2.93
CA ALA A 228 -13.52 3.12 -3.48
C ALA A 228 -13.35 1.68 -3.99
N LEU A 229 -14.08 0.70 -3.44
CA LEU A 229 -14.06 -0.68 -3.93
C LEU A 229 -14.67 -0.80 -5.33
N ASP A 230 -15.68 0.00 -5.65
CA ASP A 230 -16.30 0.04 -6.98
C ASP A 230 -15.50 0.87 -7.98
N GLU A 231 -14.85 1.93 -7.50
CA GLU A 231 -14.16 2.91 -8.33
C GLU A 231 -12.77 2.43 -8.77
N LEU A 232 -12.03 1.72 -7.92
CA LEU A 232 -10.69 1.20 -8.26
C LEU A 232 -10.68 0.30 -9.51
N PRO A 233 -11.60 -0.68 -9.68
CA PRO A 233 -11.71 -1.44 -10.91
C PRO A 233 -12.08 -0.60 -12.14
N ARG A 234 -12.82 0.50 -11.98
CA ARG A 234 -13.13 1.42 -13.08
C ARG A 234 -11.88 2.18 -13.50
N ILE A 235 -11.16 2.74 -12.54
CA ILE A 235 -9.90 3.45 -12.76
C ILE A 235 -8.87 2.52 -13.41
N GLN A 236 -8.77 1.26 -12.99
CA GLN A 236 -7.88 0.27 -13.62
C GLN A 236 -8.24 0.06 -15.11
N ARG A 237 -9.53 -0.06 -15.44
CA ARG A 237 -9.96 -0.21 -16.84
C ARG A 237 -9.68 1.03 -17.68
N ASP A 238 -9.96 2.22 -17.13
CA ASP A 238 -9.64 3.49 -17.79
C ASP A 238 -8.13 3.62 -18.01
N PHE A 239 -7.34 3.22 -17.01
CA PHE A 239 -5.88 3.20 -17.09
C PHE A 239 -5.37 2.24 -18.16
N HIS A 240 -5.94 1.03 -18.22
CA HIS A 240 -5.61 0.07 -19.27
C HIS A 240 -5.94 0.60 -20.67
N ALA A 241 -7.07 1.29 -20.84
CA ALA A 241 -7.47 1.86 -22.11
C ALA A 241 -6.51 2.97 -22.58
N GLU A 242 -6.00 3.79 -21.66
CA GLU A 242 -5.10 4.92 -21.98
C GLU A 242 -3.63 4.51 -22.12
N PHE A 243 -3.16 3.61 -21.24
CA PHE A 243 -1.72 3.27 -21.13
C PHE A 243 -1.39 1.86 -21.61
N GLY A 244 -2.38 1.01 -21.90
CA GLY A 244 -2.19 -0.37 -22.35
C GLY A 244 -1.66 -1.34 -21.28
N ARG A 245 -1.54 -0.90 -20.02
CA ARG A 245 -1.00 -1.69 -18.91
C ARG A 245 -2.10 -2.11 -17.94
N ASP A 246 -2.00 -3.32 -17.40
CA ASP A 246 -2.96 -3.86 -16.43
C ASP A 246 -2.42 -3.75 -14.99
N THR A 247 -2.50 -2.53 -14.46
CA THR A 247 -1.99 -2.13 -13.14
C THR A 247 -3.08 -1.51 -12.30
N GLY A 248 -3.03 -1.72 -10.98
CA GLY A 248 -4.06 -1.22 -10.06
C GLY A 248 -5.12 -2.26 -9.72
N GLY A 249 -6.35 -1.80 -9.55
CA GLY A 249 -7.47 -2.64 -9.11
C GLY A 249 -7.43 -3.00 -7.63
N LEU A 250 -8.22 -4.01 -7.27
CA LEU A 250 -8.36 -4.46 -5.88
C LEU A 250 -7.35 -5.55 -5.52
N VAL A 251 -7.22 -6.54 -6.40
CA VAL A 251 -6.40 -7.73 -6.21
C VAL A 251 -5.78 -8.15 -7.55
N ARG A 252 -4.73 -8.97 -7.48
CA ARG A 252 -3.97 -9.48 -8.62
C ARG A 252 -3.85 -11.01 -8.49
N PRO A 253 -4.86 -11.78 -8.94
CA PRO A 253 -4.75 -13.23 -8.97
C PRO A 253 -3.72 -13.67 -10.03
N TYR A 254 -2.98 -14.73 -9.73
CA TYR A 254 -2.05 -15.36 -10.65
C TYR A 254 -2.18 -16.88 -10.50
N ARG A 255 -2.77 -17.53 -11.51
CA ARG A 255 -3.00 -18.99 -11.57
C ARG A 255 -3.77 -19.52 -10.36
N THR A 256 -4.87 -18.85 -9.98
CA THR A 256 -5.68 -19.20 -8.79
C THR A 256 -6.88 -20.08 -9.10
N GLU A 257 -7.29 -20.16 -10.36
CA GLU A 257 -8.56 -20.76 -10.79
C GLU A 257 -8.67 -22.25 -10.43
N ASP A 258 -7.57 -22.98 -10.52
CA ASP A 258 -7.44 -24.42 -10.24
C ASP A 258 -6.45 -24.71 -9.10
N ALA A 259 -6.02 -23.70 -8.35
CA ALA A 259 -4.98 -23.84 -7.34
C ALA A 259 -5.47 -24.55 -6.06
N ASP A 260 -4.77 -25.61 -5.66
CA ASP A 260 -4.94 -26.27 -4.36
C ASP A 260 -4.30 -25.45 -3.22
N VAL A 261 -3.18 -24.77 -3.52
CA VAL A 261 -2.46 -23.89 -2.58
C VAL A 261 -2.30 -22.50 -3.18
N VAL A 262 -2.70 -21.46 -2.44
CA VAL A 262 -2.55 -20.07 -2.87
C VAL A 262 -1.70 -19.27 -1.89
N VAL A 263 -0.66 -18.61 -2.38
CA VAL A 263 0.18 -17.69 -1.59
C VAL A 263 -0.34 -16.26 -1.70
N VAL A 264 -0.77 -15.67 -0.59
CA VAL A 264 -1.25 -14.28 -0.51
C VAL A 264 -0.13 -13.38 0.01
N ALA A 265 0.11 -12.25 -0.66
CA ALA A 265 1.10 -11.28 -0.21
C ALA A 265 0.77 -9.85 -0.65
N LEU A 266 1.48 -8.89 -0.05
CA LEU A 266 1.47 -7.47 -0.38
C LEU A 266 2.84 -7.04 -0.91
N GLY A 267 2.84 -6.15 -1.90
CA GLY A 267 4.05 -5.47 -2.35
C GLY A 267 5.05 -6.35 -3.10
N SER A 268 6.32 -5.96 -3.05
CA SER A 268 7.38 -6.45 -3.95
C SER A 268 7.69 -7.94 -3.84
N VAL A 269 7.37 -8.58 -2.70
CA VAL A 269 7.61 -10.01 -2.50
C VAL A 269 6.83 -10.89 -3.49
N LEU A 270 5.75 -10.36 -4.07
CA LEU A 270 4.93 -11.06 -5.07
C LEU A 270 5.72 -11.51 -6.30
N GLY A 271 6.75 -10.75 -6.73
CA GLY A 271 7.61 -11.17 -7.83
C GLY A 271 8.27 -12.53 -7.55
N GLY A 272 8.91 -12.66 -6.38
CA GLY A 272 9.53 -13.92 -5.95
C GLY A 272 8.52 -15.04 -5.65
N VAL A 273 7.32 -14.68 -5.18
CA VAL A 273 6.23 -15.65 -5.00
C VAL A 273 5.77 -16.22 -6.34
N ASN A 274 5.60 -15.40 -7.37
CA ASN A 274 5.17 -15.86 -8.70
C ASN A 274 6.19 -16.80 -9.33
N GLU A 275 7.49 -16.53 -9.16
CA GLU A 275 8.55 -17.45 -9.61
C GLU A 275 8.49 -18.81 -8.90
N VAL A 276 8.12 -18.84 -7.61
CA VAL A 276 7.94 -20.09 -6.86
C VAL A 276 6.67 -20.82 -7.29
N VAL A 277 5.59 -20.08 -7.56
CA VAL A 277 4.35 -20.63 -8.13
C VAL A 277 4.62 -21.31 -9.47
N ASP A 278 5.39 -20.67 -10.36
CA ASP A 278 5.75 -21.24 -11.66
C ASP A 278 6.56 -22.54 -11.49
N ALA A 279 7.56 -22.54 -10.61
CA ALA A 279 8.35 -23.75 -10.33
C ALA A 279 7.51 -24.89 -9.72
N LEU A 280 6.56 -24.58 -8.83
CA LEU A 280 5.63 -25.57 -8.27
C LEU A 280 4.72 -26.16 -9.35
N ARG A 281 4.25 -25.32 -10.29
CA ARG A 281 3.43 -25.76 -11.42
C ARG A 281 4.20 -26.66 -12.38
N GLU A 282 5.48 -26.40 -12.62
CA GLU A 282 6.37 -27.28 -13.38
C GLU A 282 6.53 -28.66 -12.72
N ASP A 283 6.51 -28.71 -11.38
CA ASP A 283 6.53 -29.95 -10.60
C ASP A 283 5.15 -30.64 -10.48
N GLY A 284 4.11 -30.12 -11.16
CA GLY A 284 2.76 -30.68 -11.17
C GLY A 284 1.91 -30.33 -9.94
N ILE A 285 2.34 -29.37 -9.12
CA ILE A 285 1.57 -28.88 -7.98
C ILE A 285 0.66 -27.74 -8.43
N ALA A 286 -0.64 -27.84 -8.12
CA ALA A 286 -1.61 -26.80 -8.42
C ALA A 286 -1.44 -25.59 -7.47
N ALA A 287 -0.46 -24.72 -7.75
CA ALA A 287 -0.14 -23.55 -6.94
C ALA A 287 -0.60 -22.24 -7.60
N GLY A 288 -1.08 -21.28 -6.80
CA GLY A 288 -1.41 -19.94 -7.26
C GLY A 288 -0.86 -18.88 -6.31
N SER A 289 -0.97 -17.62 -6.70
CA SER A 289 -0.73 -16.48 -5.82
C SER A 289 -1.80 -15.41 -5.97
N LEU A 290 -2.02 -14.67 -4.89
CA LEU A 290 -2.93 -13.54 -4.85
C LEU A 290 -2.18 -12.34 -4.29
N GLY A 291 -1.92 -11.37 -5.16
CA GLY A 291 -1.49 -10.04 -4.74
C GLY A 291 -2.68 -9.22 -4.26
N ILE A 292 -2.55 -8.57 -3.11
CA ILE A 292 -3.52 -7.58 -2.67
C ILE A 292 -3.02 -6.20 -3.09
N THR A 293 -3.71 -5.57 -4.04
CA THR A 293 -3.35 -4.21 -4.48
C THR A 293 -3.94 -3.19 -3.52
N CYS A 294 -5.25 -3.30 -3.23
CA CYS A 294 -5.95 -2.45 -2.28
C CYS A 294 -6.10 -3.17 -0.93
N PHE A 295 -5.33 -2.75 0.07
CA PHE A 295 -5.42 -3.32 1.42
C PHE A 295 -6.53 -2.65 2.25
N ARG A 296 -6.71 -1.34 2.07
CA ARG A 296 -7.79 -0.55 2.68
C ARG A 296 -8.43 0.31 1.59
N PRO A 297 -9.77 0.32 1.44
CA PRO A 297 -10.72 -0.63 2.03
C PRO A 297 -10.41 -2.10 1.65
N TRP A 298 -10.78 -3.06 2.50
CA TRP A 298 -10.46 -4.47 2.22
C TRP A 298 -11.48 -5.09 1.23
N PRO A 299 -11.04 -5.66 0.09
CA PRO A 299 -11.94 -6.17 -0.96
C PRO A 299 -12.43 -7.59 -0.67
N LEU A 300 -13.39 -7.72 0.26
CA LEU A 300 -13.90 -9.02 0.73
C LEU A 300 -14.30 -9.99 -0.39
N ASP A 301 -15.09 -9.51 -1.36
CA ASP A 301 -15.64 -10.37 -2.41
C ASP A 301 -14.58 -10.80 -3.41
N ALA A 302 -13.69 -9.90 -3.83
CA ALA A 302 -12.60 -10.22 -4.75
C ALA A 302 -11.59 -11.21 -4.12
N VAL A 303 -11.30 -11.07 -2.82
CA VAL A 303 -10.46 -12.02 -2.09
C VAL A 303 -11.15 -13.39 -1.95
N ARG A 304 -12.45 -13.41 -1.63
CA ARG A 304 -13.21 -14.66 -1.53
C ARG A 304 -13.25 -15.39 -2.87
N GLU A 305 -13.48 -14.67 -3.96
CA GLU A 305 -13.51 -15.21 -5.32
C GLU A 305 -12.16 -15.83 -5.69
N ALA A 306 -11.06 -15.11 -5.47
CA ALA A 306 -9.71 -15.58 -5.81
C ALA A 306 -9.21 -16.76 -4.95
N LEU A 307 -9.74 -16.95 -3.74
CA LEU A 307 -9.30 -17.99 -2.80
C LEU A 307 -10.30 -19.13 -2.61
N GLY A 308 -11.51 -19.03 -3.17
CA GLY A 308 -12.63 -19.91 -2.85
C GLY A 308 -12.44 -21.38 -3.26
N SER A 309 -11.60 -21.65 -4.26
CA SER A 309 -11.27 -23.00 -4.73
C SER A 309 -10.09 -23.64 -3.99
N ALA A 310 -9.30 -22.85 -3.26
CA ALA A 310 -8.10 -23.34 -2.61
C ALA A 310 -8.41 -24.27 -1.43
N ARG A 311 -7.54 -25.26 -1.20
CA ARG A 311 -7.53 -26.07 0.02
C ARG A 311 -6.68 -25.41 1.11
N GLN A 312 -5.58 -24.77 0.72
CA GLN A 312 -4.63 -24.14 1.64
C GLN A 312 -4.27 -22.73 1.15
N VAL A 313 -4.19 -21.78 2.08
CA VAL A 313 -3.80 -20.39 1.81
C VAL A 313 -2.62 -20.04 2.71
N VAL A 314 -1.53 -19.58 2.12
CA VAL A 314 -0.32 -19.15 2.84
C VAL A 314 -0.21 -17.64 2.74
N VAL A 315 -0.33 -16.94 3.87
CA VAL A 315 -0.24 -15.48 3.91
C VAL A 315 1.16 -15.08 4.32
N VAL A 316 1.90 -14.46 3.41
CA VAL A 316 3.24 -13.93 3.65
C VAL A 316 3.13 -12.52 4.21
N GLU A 317 3.32 -12.41 5.51
CA GLU A 317 3.16 -11.19 6.30
C GLU A 317 4.49 -10.45 6.40
N ARG A 318 4.54 -9.21 5.90
CA ARG A 318 5.69 -8.30 6.11
C ARG A 318 5.45 -7.31 7.24
N ALA A 319 4.45 -7.57 8.07
CA ALA A 319 4.19 -6.92 9.35
C ALA A 319 3.31 -7.87 10.16
N PHE A 320 3.36 -7.79 11.49
CA PHE A 320 2.48 -8.59 12.33
C PHE A 320 2.05 -7.80 13.56
N SER A 321 0.97 -8.24 14.21
CA SER A 321 0.52 -7.70 15.50
C SER A 321 1.14 -8.53 16.63
N PRO A 322 2.10 -8.01 17.41
CA PRO A 322 2.69 -8.74 18.52
C PRO A 322 1.64 -9.26 19.50
N GLY A 323 1.74 -10.53 19.88
CA GLY A 323 0.77 -11.20 20.77
C GLY A 323 -0.55 -11.60 20.13
N VAL A 324 -0.79 -11.27 18.85
CA VAL A 324 -2.03 -11.62 18.13
C VAL A 324 -1.74 -12.48 16.90
N GLY A 325 -0.91 -12.02 15.96
CA GLY A 325 -0.64 -12.76 14.71
C GLY A 325 -0.65 -11.88 13.46
N GLY A 326 -0.99 -12.50 12.32
CA GLY A 326 -1.07 -11.84 11.01
C GLY A 326 -2.06 -10.67 10.97
N ILE A 327 -1.75 -9.69 10.13
CA ILE A 327 -2.61 -8.55 9.85
C ILE A 327 -3.44 -8.85 8.61
N VAL A 328 -2.79 -9.18 7.49
CA VAL A 328 -3.45 -9.56 6.23
C VAL A 328 -4.23 -10.86 6.40
N GLY A 329 -3.65 -11.85 7.07
CA GLY A 329 -4.26 -13.16 7.26
C GLY A 329 -5.54 -13.13 8.08
N ARG A 330 -5.75 -12.08 8.89
CA ARG A 330 -7.01 -11.85 9.59
C ARG A 330 -8.11 -11.41 8.62
N ASP A 331 -7.78 -10.52 7.71
CA ASP A 331 -8.74 -10.01 6.71
C ASP A 331 -9.01 -11.06 5.62
N VAL A 332 -8.02 -11.91 5.29
CA VAL A 332 -8.21 -13.12 4.48
C VAL A 332 -9.20 -14.07 5.14
N ARG A 333 -9.01 -14.40 6.43
CA ARG A 333 -9.98 -15.22 7.18
C ARG A 333 -11.36 -14.57 7.24
N LEU A 334 -11.44 -13.24 7.32
CA LEU A 334 -12.71 -12.50 7.26
C LEU A 334 -13.41 -12.68 5.90
N ALA A 335 -12.68 -12.55 4.79
CA ALA A 335 -13.21 -12.75 3.44
C ALA A 335 -13.76 -14.17 3.23
N LEU A 336 -13.07 -15.17 3.80
CA LEU A 336 -13.42 -16.59 3.72
C LEU A 336 -14.50 -17.04 4.71
N ARG A 337 -15.03 -16.14 5.57
CA ARG A 337 -16.13 -16.52 6.47
C ARG A 337 -17.36 -16.93 5.67
N GLY A 338 -17.96 -18.05 6.05
CA GLY A 338 -19.17 -18.57 5.42
C GLY A 338 -18.93 -19.39 4.15
N THR A 339 -17.68 -19.61 3.74
CA THR A 339 -17.36 -20.53 2.64
C THR A 339 -17.82 -21.95 2.98
N VAL A 340 -18.49 -22.60 2.03
CA VAL A 340 -19.02 -23.97 2.18
C VAL A 340 -17.88 -24.93 2.50
N GLY A 341 -18.09 -25.83 3.46
CA GLY A 341 -17.08 -26.81 3.88
C GLY A 341 -16.01 -26.26 4.84
N GLY A 342 -16.17 -25.03 5.35
CA GLY A 342 -15.26 -24.42 6.33
C GLY A 342 -14.14 -23.56 5.72
N GLY A 343 -14.02 -23.54 4.38
CA GLY A 343 -13.00 -22.77 3.65
C GLY A 343 -11.58 -23.37 3.75
N PRO A 344 -10.60 -22.77 3.05
CA PRO A 344 -9.22 -23.22 3.11
C PRO A 344 -8.59 -23.00 4.50
N ALA A 345 -7.62 -23.84 4.83
CA ALA A 345 -6.74 -23.60 5.96
C ALA A 345 -5.82 -22.40 5.66
N VAL A 346 -5.82 -21.39 6.54
CA VAL A 346 -5.05 -20.15 6.38
C VAL A 346 -3.85 -20.16 7.32
N TYR A 347 -2.64 -20.12 6.76
CA TYR A 347 -1.36 -20.12 7.47
C TYR A 347 -0.74 -18.73 7.45
N ASP A 348 -0.52 -18.13 8.61
CA ASP A 348 0.15 -16.81 8.72
C ASP A 348 1.65 -17.01 8.90
N VAL A 349 2.44 -16.43 8.00
CA VAL A 349 3.91 -16.59 7.99
C VAL A 349 4.56 -15.23 7.89
N VAL A 350 5.21 -14.81 8.98
CA VAL A 350 5.97 -13.56 9.04
C VAL A 350 7.30 -13.73 8.30
N ALA A 351 7.57 -12.86 7.34
CA ALA A 351 8.76 -12.91 6.51
C ALA A 351 9.34 -11.52 6.24
N GLY A 352 10.67 -11.48 6.06
CA GLY A 352 11.37 -10.31 5.56
C GLY A 352 11.27 -9.04 6.42
N LEU A 353 11.05 -9.19 7.72
CA LEU A 353 11.04 -8.06 8.65
C LEU A 353 12.38 -7.34 8.64
N GLY A 354 12.33 -6.01 8.66
CA GLY A 354 13.54 -5.19 8.71
C GLY A 354 14.57 -5.51 7.64
N GLY A 355 14.13 -5.83 6.42
CA GLY A 355 14.99 -6.12 5.27
C GLY A 355 15.61 -7.51 5.22
N ARG A 356 15.20 -8.46 6.08
CA ARG A 356 15.69 -9.84 5.96
C ARG A 356 15.36 -10.40 4.57
N PRO A 357 16.30 -11.05 3.86
CA PRO A 357 16.01 -11.62 2.54
C PRO A 357 14.88 -12.66 2.58
N VAL A 358 13.95 -12.58 1.63
CA VAL A 358 12.94 -13.61 1.38
C VAL A 358 13.33 -14.32 0.08
N THR A 359 14.04 -15.44 0.21
CA THR A 359 14.58 -16.14 -0.96
C THR A 359 13.55 -17.07 -1.59
N ARG A 360 13.67 -17.33 -2.90
CA ARG A 360 12.90 -18.37 -3.59
C ARG A 360 12.96 -19.72 -2.88
N GLY A 361 14.16 -20.12 -2.44
CA GLY A 361 14.35 -21.40 -1.74
C GLY A 361 13.58 -21.44 -0.41
N SER A 362 13.53 -20.33 0.32
CA SER A 362 12.77 -20.23 1.57
C SER A 362 11.26 -20.26 1.32
N LEU A 363 10.77 -19.52 0.33
CA LEU A 363 9.36 -19.55 -0.08
C LEU A 363 8.94 -20.94 -0.58
N ARG A 364 9.79 -21.62 -1.36
CA ARG A 364 9.52 -22.99 -1.80
C ARG A 364 9.42 -23.95 -0.62
N ARG A 365 10.40 -23.95 0.30
CA ARG A 365 10.36 -24.77 1.52
C ARG A 365 9.11 -24.51 2.35
N LEU A 366 8.69 -23.24 2.45
CA LEU A 366 7.47 -22.87 3.15
C LEU A 366 6.23 -23.55 2.54
N VAL A 367 6.07 -23.49 1.22
CA VAL A 367 4.94 -24.15 0.55
C VAL A 367 5.04 -25.67 0.70
N ASP A 368 6.24 -26.26 0.57
CA ASP A 368 6.45 -27.69 0.77
C ASP A 368 6.11 -28.13 2.22
N ASP A 369 6.39 -27.29 3.23
CA ASP A 369 6.03 -27.52 4.63
C ASP A 369 4.51 -27.48 4.84
N VAL A 370 3.80 -26.57 4.17
CA VAL A 370 2.34 -26.48 4.22
C VAL A 370 1.68 -27.67 3.54
N LEU A 371 2.15 -28.06 2.35
CA LEU A 371 1.64 -29.21 1.60
C LEU A 371 1.85 -30.53 2.34
N ALA A 372 2.96 -30.64 3.06
CA ALA A 372 3.27 -31.80 3.90
C ALA A 372 2.69 -31.72 5.32
N GLU A 373 1.81 -30.75 5.59
CA GLU A 373 1.12 -30.56 6.87
C GLU A 373 2.08 -30.44 8.07
N ARG A 374 3.26 -29.84 7.86
CA ARG A 374 4.29 -29.62 8.89
C ARG A 374 4.07 -28.35 9.72
N LEU A 375 3.15 -27.49 9.29
CA LEU A 375 2.78 -26.26 9.99
C LEU A 375 1.35 -26.37 10.55
N ASP A 376 1.10 -25.79 11.73
CA ASP A 376 -0.26 -25.63 12.28
C ASP A 376 -0.89 -24.34 11.73
N PRO A 377 -2.04 -24.39 11.01
CA PRO A 377 -2.73 -23.19 10.51
C PRO A 377 -3.25 -22.25 11.61
N ARG A 378 -3.28 -22.70 12.88
CA ARG A 378 -3.67 -21.87 14.03
C ARG A 378 -2.49 -21.09 14.62
N GLY A 379 -1.26 -21.46 14.26
CA GLY A 379 -0.04 -20.84 14.74
C GLY A 379 0.41 -19.65 13.89
N LEU A 380 1.24 -18.79 14.48
CA LEU A 380 2.01 -17.78 13.76
C LEU A 380 3.40 -18.34 13.49
N HIS A 381 3.79 -18.40 12.22
CA HIS A 381 5.09 -18.91 11.80
C HIS A 381 6.00 -17.76 11.41
N PHE A 382 7.31 -17.97 11.51
CA PHE A 382 8.33 -17.00 11.06
C PHE A 382 9.27 -17.69 10.07
N LEU A 383 9.34 -17.17 8.86
CA LEU A 383 10.22 -17.70 7.82
C LEU A 383 11.68 -17.38 8.16
N ASP A 384 12.54 -18.41 8.09
CA ASP A 384 13.98 -18.31 8.36
C ASP A 384 14.30 -17.65 9.72
N LEU A 385 13.55 -18.01 10.76
CA LEU A 385 13.80 -17.59 12.13
C LEU A 385 15.06 -18.28 12.67
N ASP A 386 15.99 -17.49 13.22
CA ASP A 386 17.18 -18.01 13.88
C ASP A 386 16.84 -18.46 15.31
N HIS A 387 16.56 -19.76 15.46
CA HIS A 387 16.21 -20.35 16.75
C HIS A 387 17.37 -20.39 17.74
N ASP A 388 18.62 -20.44 17.26
CA ASP A 388 19.80 -20.42 18.14
C ASP A 388 19.97 -19.05 18.79
N LEU A 389 19.72 -17.98 18.02
CA LEU A 389 19.71 -16.61 18.55
C LEU A 389 18.63 -16.42 19.63
N LEU A 390 17.43 -16.96 19.40
CA LEU A 390 16.33 -16.90 20.39
C LEU A 390 16.65 -17.69 21.65
N ALA A 391 17.25 -18.87 21.51
CA ALA A 391 17.69 -19.68 22.64
C ALA A 391 18.74 -18.93 23.48
N ARG A 392 19.70 -18.25 22.84
CA ARG A 392 20.69 -17.40 23.54
C ARG A 392 20.05 -16.20 24.25
N ALA A 393 18.96 -15.66 23.71
CA ALA A 393 18.18 -14.59 24.33
C ALA A 393 17.25 -15.08 25.47
N GLY A 394 17.32 -16.36 25.85
CA GLY A 394 16.51 -16.93 26.92
C GLY A 394 15.02 -17.11 26.55
N THR A 395 14.69 -17.01 25.26
CA THR A 395 13.32 -17.22 24.76
C THR A 395 13.25 -18.57 24.05
N PRO A 396 12.86 -19.66 24.74
CA PRO A 396 12.72 -20.94 24.08
C PRO A 396 11.62 -20.83 23.01
N TRP A 397 11.94 -21.24 21.78
CA TRP A 397 10.95 -21.29 20.70
C TRP A 397 9.83 -22.25 21.11
N ARG A 398 8.64 -21.71 21.32
CA ARG A 398 7.43 -22.51 21.51
C ARG A 398 6.99 -22.96 20.12
N ARG A 399 7.38 -24.17 19.71
CA ARG A 399 6.71 -24.81 18.55
C ARG A 399 5.22 -24.82 18.87
N THR A 400 4.45 -24.00 18.17
CA THR A 400 3.00 -24.21 18.04
C THR A 400 2.86 -25.56 17.36
N SER A 401 2.54 -26.57 18.17
CA SER A 401 2.42 -27.98 17.83
C SER A 401 1.29 -28.26 16.86
#